data_AF-A0A6I5NQQ2-F1
#
_entry.id   AF-A0A6I5NQQ2-F1
#
_cell.length_a   1.000
_cell.length_b   1.000
_cell.length_c   1.000
_cell.angle_alpha   90.00
_cell.angle_beta   90.00
_cell.angle_gamma   90.00
#
_symmetry.space_group_name_H-M   'P 1'
#
loop_
_entity.id
_entity.type
_entity.pdbx_description
1 polymer ?
#
loop_
_entity_poly.entity_id
_entity_poly.type
_entity_poly.pdbx_seq_one_letter_code
_entity_poly.pdbx_strand_id
1 'polypeptide(L)'
;MTPPSPHAIWQGFHWSFFINVQGLILSLSRFEAQLALGNLDEAQVELAAATDLMLASGASMQLAGSFSRDAYEAQVRQSMTPPQVRATNFSGLMSWEHAALMQIWKRLRPVFAALPDDLKPQHQKFVQAYFALAQAHRAVCEKFGGSDGGSLRFDQSCAIATLDKFSHSRWCLIDPARQVNRL
;
A
#
# COMPACT_ATOMS: atom_id res chain seq x y z
N MET A 1 30.05 12.70 -2.47
CA MET A 1 29.12 11.74 -3.10
C MET A 1 28.05 12.53 -3.83
N THR A 2 27.76 12.21 -5.09
CA THR A 2 26.68 12.83 -5.86
C THR A 2 25.33 12.24 -5.40
N PRO A 3 24.29 13.05 -5.17
CA PRO A 3 22.98 12.52 -4.81
C PRO A 3 22.39 11.66 -5.96
N PRO A 4 21.60 10.62 -5.67
CA PRO A 4 20.94 9.82 -6.69
C PRO A 4 19.96 10.67 -7.51
N SER A 5 19.75 10.30 -8.78
CA SER A 5 18.79 10.98 -9.64
C SER A 5 17.34 10.74 -9.19
N PRO A 6 16.39 11.63 -9.50
CA PRO A 6 14.96 11.41 -9.26
C PRO A 6 14.45 10.07 -9.78
N HIS A 7 14.90 9.65 -10.96
CA HIS A 7 14.56 8.34 -11.52
C HIS A 7 15.08 7.18 -10.67
N ALA A 8 16.33 7.26 -10.20
CA ALA A 8 16.91 6.23 -9.33
C ALA A 8 16.21 6.17 -7.96
N ILE A 9 15.84 7.32 -7.39
CA ILE A 9 15.04 7.42 -6.16
C ILE A 9 13.68 6.74 -6.37
N TRP A 10 12.96 7.13 -7.43
CA TRP A 10 11.65 6.58 -7.75
C TRP A 10 11.69 5.06 -7.90
N GLN A 11 12.60 4.56 -8.74
CA GLN A 11 12.73 3.13 -9.01
C GLN A 11 13.15 2.33 -7.78
N GLY A 12 14.17 2.80 -7.06
CA GLY A 12 14.71 2.11 -5.89
C GLY A 12 13.66 1.94 -4.79
N PHE A 13 12.92 2.99 -4.47
CA PHE A 13 11.90 2.90 -3.42
C PHE A 13 10.60 2.24 -3.88
N HIS A 14 10.28 2.21 -5.18
CA HIS A 14 9.22 1.33 -5.69
C HIS A 14 9.60 -0.14 -5.53
N TRP A 15 10.85 -0.52 -5.78
CA TRP A 15 11.31 -1.89 -5.50
C TRP A 15 11.22 -2.24 -4.01
N SER A 16 11.66 -1.34 -3.12
CA SER A 16 11.47 -1.52 -1.67
C SER A 16 9.99 -1.69 -1.30
N PHE A 17 9.10 -0.87 -1.86
CA PHE A 17 7.66 -1.02 -1.67
C PHE A 17 7.16 -2.41 -2.07
N PHE A 18 7.55 -2.93 -3.25
CA PHE A 18 7.12 -4.26 -3.69
C PHE A 18 7.66 -5.38 -2.82
N ILE A 19 8.93 -5.33 -2.40
CA ILE A 19 9.51 -6.32 -1.49
C ILE A 19 8.75 -6.32 -0.15
N ASN A 20 8.45 -5.14 0.40
CA ASN A 20 7.67 -5.03 1.64
C ASN A 20 6.25 -5.61 1.47
N VAL A 21 5.60 -5.38 0.32
CA VAL A 21 4.28 -5.98 0.02
C VAL A 21 4.35 -7.50 -0.11
N GLN A 22 5.40 -8.05 -0.74
CA GLN A 22 5.60 -9.50 -0.83
C GLN A 22 5.78 -10.12 0.56
N GLY A 23 6.60 -9.49 1.41
CA GLY A 23 6.74 -9.89 2.82
C GLY A 23 5.40 -9.84 3.56
N LEU A 24 4.63 -8.75 3.39
CA LEU A 24 3.33 -8.57 4.00
C LEU A 24 2.36 -9.69 3.63
N ILE A 25 2.33 -10.08 2.34
CA ILE A 25 1.50 -11.20 1.86
C ILE A 25 1.91 -12.50 2.55
N LEU A 26 3.21 -12.76 2.67
CA LEU A 26 3.72 -13.96 3.34
C LEU A 26 3.36 -13.98 4.82
N SER A 27 3.52 -12.87 5.53
CA SER A 27 3.16 -12.76 6.95
C SER A 27 1.66 -12.93 7.17
N LEU A 28 0.81 -12.32 6.34
CA LEU A 28 -0.63 -12.56 6.42
C LEU A 28 -1.02 -14.00 6.10
N SER A 29 -0.30 -14.68 5.21
CA SER A 29 -0.55 -16.09 4.89
C SER A 29 -0.16 -17.00 6.05
N ARG A 30 0.93 -16.68 6.73
CA ARG A 30 1.38 -17.40 7.94
C ARG A 30 0.48 -17.12 9.12
N PHE A 31 0.04 -15.87 9.31
CA PHE A 31 -0.98 -15.51 10.30
C PHE A 31 -2.25 -16.36 10.15
N GLU A 32 -2.77 -16.49 8.93
CA GLU A 32 -3.93 -17.34 8.64
C GLU A 32 -3.68 -18.81 9.01
N ALA A 33 -2.51 -19.34 8.67
CA ALA A 33 -2.13 -20.71 8.98
C ALA A 33 -1.99 -20.95 10.49
N GLN A 34 -1.36 -20.03 11.23
CA GLN A 34 -1.18 -20.17 12.69
C GLN A 34 -2.53 -20.09 13.42
N LEU A 35 -3.44 -19.22 12.97
CA LEU A 35 -4.80 -19.19 13.47
C LEU A 35 -5.54 -20.51 13.27
N ALA A 36 -5.43 -21.11 12.09
CA ALA A 36 -6.05 -22.40 11.80
C ALA A 36 -5.51 -23.54 12.68
N LEU A 37 -4.26 -23.42 13.17
CA LEU A 37 -3.62 -24.35 14.08
C LEU A 37 -3.91 -24.05 15.57
N GLY A 38 -4.55 -22.92 15.89
CA GLY A 38 -4.77 -22.46 17.27
C GLY A 38 -3.54 -21.85 17.94
N ASN A 39 -2.48 -21.58 17.17
CA ASN A 39 -1.21 -21.02 17.64
C ASN A 39 -1.29 -19.50 17.74
N LEU A 40 -1.94 -19.00 18.81
CA LEU A 40 -2.24 -17.58 18.94
C LEU A 40 -0.99 -16.71 19.10
N ASP A 41 0.05 -17.19 19.79
CA ASP A 41 1.30 -16.44 19.98
C ASP A 41 2.02 -16.24 18.63
N GLU A 42 2.14 -17.28 17.82
CA GLU A 42 2.73 -17.21 16.48
C GLU A 42 1.87 -16.37 15.52
N ALA A 43 0.54 -16.46 15.63
CA ALA A 43 -0.36 -15.57 14.89
C ALA A 43 -0.13 -14.10 15.25
N GLN A 44 0.07 -13.79 16.54
CA GLN A 44 0.38 -12.44 16.97
C GLN A 44 1.70 -11.93 16.37
N VAL A 45 2.74 -12.77 16.35
CA VAL A 45 4.04 -12.43 15.73
C VAL A 45 3.87 -12.13 14.24
N GLU A 46 3.14 -12.96 13.50
CA GLU A 46 2.96 -12.76 12.06
C GLU A 46 2.10 -11.51 11.75
N LEU A 47 1.09 -11.19 12.57
CA LEU A 47 0.32 -9.95 12.43
C LEU A 47 1.14 -8.71 12.79
N ALA A 48 2.08 -8.83 13.74
CA ALA A 48 3.06 -7.78 14.04
C ALA A 48 4.02 -7.55 12.87
N ALA A 49 4.59 -8.61 12.29
CA ALA A 49 5.42 -8.51 11.10
C ALA A 49 4.66 -7.87 9.92
N ALA A 50 3.40 -8.26 9.71
CA ALA A 50 2.53 -7.63 8.70
C ALA A 50 2.33 -6.13 8.96
N THR A 51 2.22 -5.72 10.23
CA THR A 51 2.09 -4.31 10.62
C THR A 51 3.35 -3.51 10.25
N ASP A 52 4.52 -4.03 10.60
CA ASP A 52 5.80 -3.37 10.32
C ASP A 52 6.05 -3.25 8.81
N LEU A 53 5.72 -4.29 8.05
CA LEU A 53 5.87 -4.29 6.59
C LEU A 53 4.91 -3.30 5.92
N MET A 54 3.70 -3.12 6.45
CA MET A 54 2.77 -2.09 5.99
C MET A 54 3.31 -0.68 6.24
N LEU A 55 3.90 -0.42 7.42
CA LEU A 55 4.56 0.86 7.72
C LEU A 55 5.78 1.10 6.81
N ALA A 56 6.60 0.07 6.60
CA ALA A 56 7.75 0.13 5.71
C ALA A 56 7.33 0.40 4.25
N SER A 57 6.22 -0.18 3.78
CA SER A 57 5.61 0.18 2.49
C SER A 57 5.22 1.65 2.43
N GLY A 58 4.64 2.22 3.49
CA GLY A 58 4.29 3.64 3.58
C GLY A 58 5.53 4.55 3.50
N ALA A 59 6.57 4.23 4.28
CA ALA A 59 7.84 4.94 4.25
C ALA A 59 8.51 4.86 2.88
N SER A 60 8.45 3.69 2.22
CA SER A 60 8.97 3.51 0.86
C SER A 60 8.27 4.45 -0.13
N MET A 61 6.95 4.60 -0.04
CA MET A 61 6.21 5.55 -0.89
C MET A 61 6.66 7.00 -0.66
N GLN A 62 6.79 7.43 0.60
CA GLN A 62 7.24 8.78 0.92
C GLN A 62 8.65 9.06 0.35
N LEU A 63 9.56 8.09 0.50
CA LEU A 63 10.92 8.19 -0.02
C LEU A 63 10.96 8.17 -1.55
N ALA A 64 10.09 7.38 -2.21
CA ALA A 64 9.91 7.42 -3.66
C ALA A 64 9.46 8.80 -4.16
N GLY A 65 8.82 9.60 -3.31
CA GLY A 65 8.39 10.96 -3.60
C GLY A 65 9.32 12.06 -3.08
N SER A 66 10.56 11.76 -2.67
CA SER A 66 11.46 12.70 -1.97
C SER A 66 12.14 13.77 -2.85
N PHE A 67 11.70 13.97 -4.09
CA PHE A 67 12.19 14.99 -5.04
C PHE A 67 11.08 16.00 -5.43
N SER A 68 11.41 17.04 -6.21
CA SER A 68 10.45 18.09 -6.57
C SER A 68 9.41 17.63 -7.60
N ARG A 69 8.28 18.35 -7.68
CA ARG A 69 7.28 18.14 -8.73
C ARG A 69 7.86 18.37 -10.12
N ASP A 70 8.68 19.39 -10.30
CA ASP A 70 9.32 19.67 -11.60
C ASP A 70 10.23 18.50 -12.04
N ALA A 71 10.97 17.91 -11.10
CA ALA A 71 11.78 16.73 -11.37
C ALA A 71 10.92 15.49 -11.71
N TYR A 72 9.76 15.34 -11.06
CA TYR A 72 8.79 14.31 -11.41
C TYR A 72 8.32 14.46 -12.87
N GLU A 73 7.82 15.63 -13.24
CA GLU A 73 7.28 15.89 -14.59
C GLU A 73 8.35 15.77 -15.69
N ALA A 74 9.56 16.29 -15.43
CA ALA A 74 10.63 16.33 -16.42
C ALA A 74 11.35 14.99 -16.61
N GLN A 75 11.42 14.14 -15.58
CA GLN A 75 12.25 12.92 -15.61
C GLN A 75 11.45 11.64 -15.39
N VAL A 76 10.63 11.61 -14.34
CA VAL A 76 9.97 10.37 -13.87
C VAL A 76 8.69 10.09 -14.66
N ARG A 77 7.85 11.10 -14.86
CA ARG A 77 6.58 10.94 -15.60
C ARG A 77 6.85 10.54 -17.05
N GLN A 78 7.84 11.17 -17.69
CA GLN A 78 8.24 10.85 -19.06
C GLN A 78 8.70 9.40 -19.23
N SER A 79 9.33 8.81 -18.21
CA SER A 79 9.74 7.39 -18.28
C SER A 79 8.57 6.41 -18.15
N MET A 80 7.40 6.88 -17.70
CA MET A 80 6.18 6.09 -17.52
C MET A 80 5.11 6.35 -18.59
N THR A 81 5.41 7.16 -19.60
CA THR A 81 4.53 7.46 -20.75
C THR A 81 5.08 6.87 -22.05
N PRO A 82 4.28 6.82 -23.14
CA PRO A 82 4.81 6.45 -24.46
C PRO A 82 5.90 7.43 -24.93
N PRO A 83 6.93 6.96 -25.67
CA PRO A 83 7.13 5.59 -26.17
C PRO A 83 7.76 4.61 -25.16
N GLN A 84 8.18 5.05 -23.98
CA GLN A 84 8.92 4.24 -22.99
C GLN A 84 8.03 3.13 -22.40
N VAL A 85 6.74 3.41 -22.19
CA VAL A 85 5.75 2.42 -21.76
C VAL A 85 4.68 2.26 -22.84
N ARG A 86 4.47 1.02 -23.30
CA ARG A 86 3.45 0.69 -24.32
C ARG A 86 2.03 0.66 -23.77
N ALA A 87 1.86 0.44 -22.47
CA ALA A 87 0.56 0.34 -21.83
C ALA A 87 -0.07 1.73 -21.64
N THR A 88 -1.28 1.91 -22.14
CA THR A 88 -2.05 3.16 -22.00
C THR A 88 -2.76 3.31 -20.64
N ASN A 89 -2.66 2.30 -19.78
CA ASN A 89 -3.33 2.21 -18.48
C ASN A 89 -2.38 1.91 -17.32
N PHE A 90 -1.09 2.25 -17.48
CA PHE A 90 -0.04 1.97 -16.51
C PHE A 90 -0.43 2.43 -15.09
N SER A 91 -0.46 1.48 -14.16
CA SER A 91 -0.93 1.71 -12.80
C SER A 91 -0.42 0.61 -11.88
N GLY A 92 -0.14 0.96 -10.63
CA GLY A 92 0.16 -0.02 -9.58
C GLY A 92 -0.95 -1.06 -9.33
N LEU A 93 -2.19 -0.79 -9.78
CA LEU A 93 -3.29 -1.78 -9.76
C LEU A 93 -3.06 -2.98 -10.68
N MET A 94 -2.10 -2.89 -11.61
CA MET A 94 -1.78 -3.98 -12.53
C MET A 94 -0.70 -4.92 -11.97
N SER A 95 -0.14 -4.63 -10.78
CA SER A 95 0.88 -5.51 -10.20
C SER A 95 0.26 -6.81 -9.67
N TRP A 96 1.02 -7.89 -9.79
CA TRP A 96 0.60 -9.21 -9.30
C TRP A 96 0.50 -9.21 -7.78
N GLU A 97 1.40 -8.49 -7.11
CA GLU A 97 1.40 -8.28 -5.67
C GLU A 97 0.13 -7.58 -5.19
N HIS A 98 -0.37 -6.59 -5.93
CA HIS A 98 -1.63 -5.93 -5.57
C HIS A 98 -2.79 -6.92 -5.63
N ALA A 99 -2.89 -7.70 -6.71
CA ALA A 99 -3.94 -8.71 -6.85
C ALA A 99 -3.87 -9.76 -5.73
N ALA A 100 -2.68 -10.28 -5.42
CA ALA A 100 -2.45 -11.24 -4.35
C ALA A 100 -2.81 -10.67 -2.96
N LEU A 101 -2.42 -9.42 -2.67
CA LEU A 101 -2.76 -8.74 -1.42
C LEU A 101 -4.29 -8.57 -1.27
N MET A 102 -4.99 -8.23 -2.35
CA MET A 102 -6.45 -8.13 -2.31
C MET A 102 -7.12 -9.49 -2.08
N GLN A 103 -6.58 -10.57 -2.65
CA GLN A 103 -7.11 -11.92 -2.43
C GLN A 103 -6.96 -12.35 -0.97
N ILE A 104 -5.79 -12.14 -0.36
CA ILE A 104 -5.58 -12.50 1.05
C ILE A 104 -6.45 -11.66 1.99
N TRP A 105 -6.62 -10.36 1.76
CA TRP A 105 -7.52 -9.54 2.59
C TRP A 105 -8.97 -9.97 2.46
N LYS A 106 -9.43 -10.33 1.25
CA LYS A 106 -10.79 -10.87 1.07
C LYS A 106 -10.98 -12.18 1.85
N ARG A 107 -9.97 -13.04 1.86
CA ARG A 107 -9.99 -14.34 2.56
C ARG A 107 -9.93 -14.17 4.08
N LEU A 108 -9.12 -13.24 4.57
CA LEU A 108 -9.00 -12.92 6.00
C LEU A 108 -10.14 -12.05 6.55
N ARG A 109 -10.97 -11.45 5.69
CA ARG A 109 -12.12 -10.62 6.13
C ARG A 109 -12.99 -11.30 7.20
N PRO A 110 -13.49 -12.54 7.04
CA PRO A 110 -14.24 -13.22 8.09
C PRO A 110 -13.42 -13.47 9.36
N VAL A 111 -12.11 -13.71 9.24
CA VAL A 111 -11.20 -13.89 10.37
C VAL A 111 -11.10 -12.60 11.19
N PHE A 112 -10.93 -11.45 10.55
CA PHE A 112 -10.92 -10.15 11.23
C PHE A 112 -12.26 -9.79 11.87
N ALA A 113 -13.38 -10.30 11.34
CA ALA A 113 -14.70 -10.09 11.94
C ALA A 113 -14.92 -10.88 13.23
N ALA A 114 -14.23 -12.01 13.39
CA ALA A 114 -14.38 -12.95 14.52
C ALA A 114 -13.05 -13.20 15.23
N LEU A 115 -12.21 -12.17 15.31
CA LEU A 115 -10.86 -12.29 15.84
C LEU A 115 -10.87 -12.58 17.36
N PRO A 116 -10.04 -13.51 17.85
CA PRO A 116 -9.83 -13.71 19.29
C PRO A 116 -9.42 -12.41 20.00
N ASP A 117 -9.85 -12.25 21.25
CA ASP A 117 -9.61 -11.04 22.04
C ASP A 117 -8.11 -10.70 22.16
N ASP A 118 -7.28 -11.74 22.32
CA ASP A 118 -5.81 -11.62 22.46
C ASP A 118 -5.15 -10.96 21.25
N LEU A 119 -5.76 -11.08 20.06
CA LEU A 119 -5.20 -10.54 18.82
C LEU A 119 -5.75 -9.16 18.47
N LYS A 120 -6.80 -8.69 19.15
CA LYS A 120 -7.42 -7.37 18.89
C LYS A 120 -6.42 -6.21 18.99
N PRO A 121 -5.52 -6.14 20.00
CA PRO A 121 -4.55 -5.03 20.07
C PRO A 121 -3.61 -5.00 18.85
N GLN A 122 -3.19 -6.17 18.36
CA GLN A 122 -2.29 -6.25 17.22
C GLN A 122 -3.01 -5.95 15.90
N HIS A 123 -4.27 -6.38 15.78
CA HIS A 123 -5.14 -6.02 14.66
C HIS A 123 -5.40 -4.52 14.56
N GLN A 124 -5.63 -3.83 15.69
CA GLN A 124 -5.79 -2.38 15.70
C GLN A 124 -4.56 -1.66 15.15
N LYS A 125 -3.35 -2.08 15.54
CA LYS A 125 -2.09 -1.55 15.01
C LYS A 125 -1.96 -1.81 13.51
N PHE A 126 -2.34 -3.00 13.05
CA PHE A 126 -2.33 -3.34 11.62
C PHE A 126 -3.24 -2.41 10.80
N VAL A 127 -4.45 -2.12 11.30
CA VAL A 127 -5.39 -1.19 10.64
C VAL A 127 -4.87 0.26 10.66
N GLN A 128 -4.25 0.69 11.75
CA GLN A 128 -3.59 2.00 11.82
C GLN A 128 -2.41 2.11 10.85
N ALA A 129 -1.59 1.07 10.72
CA ALA A 129 -0.50 1.02 9.74
C ALA A 129 -1.03 1.10 8.30
N TYR A 130 -2.19 0.49 8.03
CA TYR A 130 -2.86 0.64 6.74
C TYR A 130 -3.27 2.09 6.46
N PHE A 131 -3.80 2.82 7.45
CA PHE A 131 -4.11 4.25 7.29
C PHE A 131 -2.85 5.09 7.04
N ALA A 132 -1.75 4.80 7.73
CA ALA A 132 -0.47 5.46 7.47
C ALA A 132 0.03 5.24 6.04
N LEU A 133 -0.05 4.01 5.52
CA LEU A 133 0.25 3.70 4.11
C LEU A 133 -0.67 4.47 3.15
N ALA A 134 -1.98 4.47 3.41
CA ALA A 134 -2.95 5.15 2.55
C ALA A 134 -2.70 6.66 2.51
N GLN A 135 -2.38 7.27 3.65
CA GLN A 135 -2.03 8.69 3.76
C GLN A 135 -0.72 8.99 3.03
N ALA A 136 0.31 8.17 3.20
CA ALA A 136 1.58 8.30 2.51
C ALA A 136 1.39 8.27 0.98
N HIS A 137 0.61 7.31 0.48
CA HIS A 137 0.31 7.21 -0.95
C HIS A 137 -0.43 8.45 -1.45
N ARG A 138 -1.46 8.90 -0.71
CA ARG A 138 -2.22 10.10 -1.04
C ARG A 138 -1.33 11.33 -1.14
N ALA A 139 -0.48 11.57 -0.14
CA ALA A 139 0.38 12.74 -0.05
C ALA A 139 1.39 12.81 -1.22
N VAL A 140 1.95 11.67 -1.64
CA VAL A 140 2.86 11.62 -2.80
C VAL A 140 2.10 11.93 -4.09
N CYS A 141 0.90 11.37 -4.26
CA CYS A 141 0.07 11.68 -5.43
C CYS A 141 -0.36 13.14 -5.47
N GLU A 142 -0.73 13.72 -4.33
CA GLU A 142 -1.06 15.13 -4.20
C GLU A 142 0.11 16.04 -4.56
N LYS A 143 1.30 15.76 -4.02
CA LYS A 143 2.54 16.48 -4.33
C LYS A 143 2.84 16.52 -5.83
N PHE A 144 2.53 15.45 -6.56
CA PHE A 144 2.76 15.34 -8.00
C PHE A 144 1.55 15.74 -8.86
N GLY A 145 0.60 16.50 -8.30
CA GLY A 145 -0.49 17.12 -9.07
C GLY A 145 -1.74 16.24 -9.23
N GLY A 146 -1.89 15.18 -8.44
CA GLY A 146 -3.08 14.32 -8.44
C GLY A 146 -4.37 15.01 -7.96
N SER A 147 -4.27 16.24 -7.43
CA SER A 147 -5.40 17.13 -7.13
C SER A 147 -5.99 17.79 -8.39
N ASP A 148 -5.12 18.16 -9.34
CA ASP A 148 -5.45 19.02 -10.47
C ASP A 148 -5.53 18.25 -11.80
N GLY A 149 -4.93 17.05 -11.85
CA GLY A 149 -4.87 16.20 -13.04
C GLY A 149 -5.26 14.74 -12.79
N GLY A 150 -5.54 14.03 -13.89
CA GLY A 150 -5.79 12.60 -13.90
C GLY A 150 -4.57 11.76 -13.54
N SER A 151 -4.81 10.47 -13.26
CA SER A 151 -3.73 9.48 -13.16
C SER A 151 -3.28 9.04 -14.56
N LEU A 152 -2.10 8.43 -14.69
CA LEU A 152 -1.66 7.77 -15.95
C LEU A 152 -2.68 6.77 -16.51
N ARG A 153 -3.62 6.29 -15.68
CA ARG A 153 -4.69 5.37 -16.06
C ARG A 153 -6.01 6.08 -16.39
N PHE A 154 -6.27 7.25 -15.83
CA PHE A 154 -7.54 7.97 -15.96
C PHE A 154 -7.28 9.47 -16.02
N ASP A 155 -7.24 10.00 -17.23
CA ASP A 155 -6.90 11.41 -17.49
C ASP A 155 -7.97 12.40 -16.97
N GLN A 156 -9.21 11.93 -16.80
CA GLN A 156 -10.37 12.78 -16.48
C GLN A 156 -10.86 12.69 -15.02
N SER A 157 -10.25 11.86 -14.18
CA SER A 157 -10.68 11.70 -12.78
C SER A 157 -9.59 12.14 -11.81
N CYS A 158 -9.94 12.97 -10.83
CA CYS A 158 -9.05 13.34 -9.72
C CYS A 158 -8.44 12.08 -9.09
N ALA A 159 -7.13 11.92 -9.22
CA ALA A 159 -6.41 10.72 -8.78
C ALA A 159 -6.60 10.50 -7.27
N ILE A 160 -6.62 11.59 -6.51
CA ILE A 160 -6.85 11.59 -5.07
C ILE A 160 -8.24 11.04 -4.70
N ALA A 161 -9.31 11.46 -5.38
CA ALA A 161 -10.66 10.98 -5.09
C ALA A 161 -10.79 9.46 -5.37
N THR A 162 -10.08 8.96 -6.38
CA THR A 162 -10.00 7.53 -6.67
C THR A 162 -9.23 6.78 -5.58
N LEU A 163 -8.13 7.33 -5.08
CA LEU A 163 -7.38 6.75 -3.97
C LEU A 163 -8.20 6.69 -2.68
N ASP A 164 -9.03 7.69 -2.39
CA ASP A 164 -9.92 7.68 -1.22
C ASP A 164 -10.94 6.55 -1.30
N LYS A 165 -11.56 6.36 -2.47
CA LYS A 165 -12.50 5.27 -2.71
C LYS A 165 -11.84 3.92 -2.51
N PHE A 166 -10.65 3.72 -3.07
CA PHE A 166 -9.88 2.50 -2.84
C PHE A 166 -9.46 2.33 -1.39
N SER A 167 -9.10 3.42 -0.72
CA SER A 167 -8.71 3.39 0.68
C SER A 167 -9.86 2.92 1.56
N HIS A 168 -11.05 3.47 1.34
CA HIS A 168 -12.25 3.09 2.07
C HIS A 168 -12.67 1.64 1.79
N SER A 169 -12.68 1.23 0.51
CA SER A 169 -13.05 -0.14 0.14
C SER A 169 -12.12 -1.19 0.76
N ARG A 170 -10.82 -0.90 0.82
CA ARG A 170 -9.80 -1.78 1.41
C ARG A 170 -9.89 -1.82 2.93
N TRP A 171 -10.14 -0.69 3.58
CA TRP A 171 -10.39 -0.65 5.02
C TRP A 171 -11.53 -1.60 5.41
N CYS A 172 -12.64 -1.63 4.65
CA CYS A 172 -13.75 -2.54 4.91
C CYS A 172 -13.40 -4.04 4.79
N LEU A 173 -12.26 -4.39 4.17
CA LEU A 173 -11.77 -5.77 4.13
C LEU A 173 -10.99 -6.14 5.37
N ILE A 174 -10.20 -5.22 5.91
CA ILE A 174 -9.29 -5.48 7.03
C ILE A 174 -9.90 -5.14 8.38
N ASP A 175 -10.91 -4.29 8.45
CA ASP A 175 -11.66 -3.96 9.68
C ASP A 175 -13.17 -3.96 9.36
N PRO A 176 -13.77 -5.15 9.16
CA PRO A 176 -15.16 -5.28 8.75
C PRO A 176 -16.16 -4.76 9.78
N ALA A 177 -15.78 -4.76 11.07
CA ALA A 177 -16.58 -4.22 12.17
C ALA A 177 -16.39 -2.71 12.39
N ARG A 178 -15.44 -2.07 11.67
CA ARG A 178 -15.11 -0.64 11.75
C ARG A 178 -14.81 -0.19 13.18
N GLN A 179 -14.02 -0.99 13.88
CA GLN A 179 -13.66 -0.72 15.27
C GLN A 179 -12.54 0.32 15.39
N VAL A 180 -11.78 0.55 14.32
CA VAL A 180 -10.64 1.47 14.32
C VAL A 180 -10.98 2.72 13.51
N ASN A 181 -10.92 3.88 14.18
CA ASN A 181 -11.13 5.17 13.53
C ASN A 181 -9.89 5.60 12.73
N ARG A 182 -10.10 6.35 11.64
CA ARG A 182 -9.02 7.10 11.01
C ARG A 182 -8.53 8.17 11.99
N LEU A 183 -7.21 8.22 12.20
CA LEU A 183 -6.54 9.33 12.87
C LEU A 183 -6.66 10.61 12.03
#